data_AF-A0A3M7U128-F1
#
_entry.id   AF-A0A3M7U128-F1
#
_cell.length_a   1.000
_cell.length_b   1.000
_cell.length_c   1.000
_cell.angle_alpha   90.00
_cell.angle_beta   90.00
_cell.angle_gamma   90.00
#
_symmetry.space_group_name_H-M   'P 1'
#
loop_
_entity.id
_entity.type
_entity.pdbx_description
1 polymer ?
#
loop_
_entity_poly.entity_id
_entity_poly.type
_entity_poly.pdbx_seq_one_letter_code
_entity_poly.pdbx_strand_id
1 'polypeptide(L)'
;MKAYYNLDGIGDILILKLKETEKQNETWKRINGVTCFYDKDSKEVTGYNVFDFSSYGEISGKGEVTFTDEIKEAVNLALKQNKVDERI
;
A
#
# COMPACT_ATOMS: atom_id res chain seq x y z
N MET A 1 -6.26 -10.04 2.48
CA MET A 1 -5.43 -8.81 2.54
C MET A 1 -4.62 -8.78 3.83
N LYS A 2 -3.45 -8.15 3.83
CA LYS A 2 -2.60 -7.91 5.00
C LYS A 2 -1.97 -6.53 4.92
N ALA A 3 -1.84 -5.84 6.04
CA ALA A 3 -1.20 -4.53 6.12
C ALA A 3 -0.03 -4.59 7.11
N TYR A 4 1.07 -3.94 6.76
CA TYR A 4 2.27 -3.88 7.59
C TYR A 4 2.76 -2.43 7.69
N TYR A 5 3.08 -2.02 8.91
CA TYR A 5 3.68 -0.72 9.18
C TYR A 5 4.69 -0.86 10.33
N ASN A 6 5.88 -0.30 10.13
CA ASN A 6 6.91 -0.25 11.15
C ASN A 6 7.81 0.96 10.93
N LEU A 7 7.50 2.05 11.63
CA LEU A 7 8.25 3.30 11.54
C LEU A 7 9.72 3.12 11.92
N ASP A 8 9.99 2.35 12.97
CA ASP A 8 11.35 2.14 13.48
C ASP A 8 12.19 1.21 12.58
N GLY A 9 11.55 0.24 11.93
CA GLY A 9 12.23 -0.84 11.20
C GLY A 9 12.32 -0.64 9.69
N ILE A 10 11.25 -0.14 9.07
CA ILE A 10 11.14 0.04 7.61
C ILE A 10 11.09 1.53 7.25
N GLY A 11 10.55 2.35 8.16
CA GLY A 11 10.29 3.77 7.94
C GLY A 11 8.79 4.05 7.82
N ASP A 12 8.46 5.29 7.47
CA ASP A 12 7.07 5.73 7.27
C ASP A 12 6.51 5.21 5.95
N ILE A 13 6.27 3.90 5.90
CA ILE A 13 5.76 3.19 4.73
C ILE A 13 4.70 2.20 5.18
N LEU A 14 3.47 2.37 4.67
CA LEU A 14 2.44 1.34 4.76
C LEU A 14 2.60 0.36 3.60
N ILE A 15 2.80 -0.91 3.92
CA ILE A 15 2.83 -2.01 2.95
C ILE A 15 1.49 -2.73 3.01
N LEU A 16 0.73 -2.66 1.92
CA LEU A 16 -0.58 -3.29 1.78
C LEU A 16 -0.52 -4.41 0.75
N LYS A 17 -0.77 -5.64 1.18
CA LYS A 17 -0.92 -6.81 0.31
C LYS A 17 -2.40 -7.14 0.16
N LEU A 18 -2.97 -6.90 -1.01
CA LEU A 18 -4.39 -7.16 -1.29
C LEU A 18 -4.62 -8.64 -1.61
N LYS A 19 -3.77 -9.19 -2.49
CA LYS A 19 -3.84 -10.56 -3.00
C LYS A 19 -2.50 -11.27 -2.86
N GLU A 20 -2.52 -12.59 -2.89
CA GLU A 20 -1.31 -13.38 -3.03
C GLU A 20 -1.01 -13.60 -4.51
N THR A 21 0.24 -13.35 -4.88
CA THR A 21 0.76 -13.60 -6.21
C THR A 21 2.10 -14.29 -6.10
N GLU A 22 2.41 -15.10 -7.11
CA GLU A 22 3.74 -15.67 -7.24
C GLU A 22 4.74 -14.56 -7.54
N LYS A 23 5.88 -14.56 -6.85
CA LYS A 23 6.90 -13.51 -6.97
C LYS A 23 7.37 -13.29 -8.41
N GLN A 24 7.40 -14.35 -9.21
CA GLN A 24 7.76 -14.30 -10.64
C GLN A 24 6.71 -13.57 -11.49
N ASN A 25 5.44 -13.60 -11.07
CA ASN A 25 4.32 -12.99 -11.77
C ASN A 25 4.02 -11.56 -11.33
N GLU A 26 4.68 -11.08 -10.28
CA GLU A 26 4.49 -9.73 -9.79
C GLU A 26 5.34 -8.73 -10.58
N THR A 27 4.74 -7.59 -10.92
CA THR A 27 5.42 -6.40 -11.44
C THR A 27 4.95 -5.19 -10.64
N TRP A 28 5.67 -4.07 -10.74
CA TRP A 28 5.32 -2.86 -10.01
C TRP A 28 5.53 -1.61 -10.84
N LYS A 29 4.81 -0.55 -10.48
CA LYS A 29 4.98 0.80 -11.02
C LYS A 29 4.93 1.79 -9.87
N ARG A 30 5.87 2.73 -9.84
CA ARG A 30 5.85 3.84 -8.88
C ARG A 30 5.25 5.10 -9.50
N ILE A 31 4.33 5.73 -8.79
CA ILE A 31 3.72 7.01 -9.11
C ILE A 31 3.85 7.88 -7.87
N ASN A 32 4.76 8.85 -7.91
CA ASN A 32 5.06 9.73 -6.78
C ASN A 32 5.38 8.94 -5.49
N GLY A 33 4.60 9.15 -4.43
CA GLY A 33 4.69 8.49 -3.12
C GLY A 33 4.01 7.14 -3.03
N VAL A 34 3.54 6.54 -4.14
CA VAL A 34 2.89 5.21 -4.11
C VAL A 34 3.54 4.28 -5.12
N THR A 35 3.92 3.08 -4.65
CA THR A 35 4.23 1.94 -5.54
C THR A 35 3.00 1.05 -5.63
N CYS A 36 2.53 0.80 -6.84
CA CYS A 36 1.43 -0.12 -7.13
C CYS A 36 2.01 -1.45 -7.64
N PHE A 37 1.59 -2.55 -7.06
CA PHE A 37 1.97 -3.90 -7.49
C PHE A 37 0.86 -4.52 -8.32
N TYR A 38 1.22 -5.25 -9.36
CA TYR A 38 0.29 -5.85 -10.31
C TYR A 38 0.69 -7.28 -10.62
N ASP A 39 -0.30 -8.11 -10.88
CA ASP A 39 -0.11 -9.40 -11.52
C ASP A 39 0.12 -9.21 -13.03
N LYS A 40 1.16 -9.81 -13.59
CA LYS A 40 1.52 -9.64 -15.01
C LYS A 40 0.48 -10.24 -15.95
N ASP A 41 -0.20 -11.30 -15.53
CA ASP A 41 -1.14 -12.03 -16.38
C ASP A 41 -2.53 -11.39 -16.31
N SER A 42 -3.08 -11.22 -15.11
CA SER A 42 -4.43 -10.67 -14.92
C SER A 42 -4.49 -9.15 -15.04
N LYS A 43 -3.34 -8.47 -14.93
CA LYS A 43 -3.22 -7.00 -14.83
C LYS A 43 -3.90 -6.39 -13.61
N GLU A 44 -4.34 -7.21 -12.66
CA GLU A 44 -4.98 -6.74 -11.44
C GLU A 44 -3.96 -6.20 -10.44
N VAL A 45 -4.36 -5.21 -9.64
CA VAL A 45 -3.55 -4.74 -8.52
C VAL A 45 -3.47 -5.80 -7.42
N THR A 46 -2.24 -6.08 -6.96
CA THR A 46 -1.94 -7.07 -5.92
C THR A 46 -1.59 -6.43 -4.58
N GLY A 47 -1.19 -5.14 -4.59
CA GLY A 47 -0.83 -4.41 -3.39
C GLY A 47 -0.33 -2.98 -3.64
N TYR A 48 -0.01 -2.29 -2.55
CA TYR A 48 0.55 -0.95 -2.56
C TYR A 48 1.66 -0.81 -1.50
N ASN A 49 2.68 -0.02 -1.81
CA ASN A 49 3.50 0.63 -0.78
C ASN A 49 3.20 2.12 -0.82
N VAL A 50 2.67 2.65 0.26
CA VAL A 50 2.38 4.09 0.42
C VAL A 50 3.46 4.69 1.31
N PHE A 51 4.25 5.58 0.73
CA PHE A 51 5.34 6.28 1.42
C PHE A 51 4.81 7.54 2.10
N ASP A 52 5.47 7.94 3.19
CA ASP A 52 5.07 9.06 4.03
C ASP A 52 3.62 8.90 4.53
N PHE A 53 3.26 7.67 4.94
CA PHE A 53 1.88 7.31 5.26
C PHE A 53 1.31 8.15 6.41
N SER A 54 2.15 8.51 7.39
CA SER A 54 1.75 9.38 8.51
C SER A 54 1.23 10.75 8.08
N SER A 55 1.48 11.18 6.84
CA SER A 55 0.92 12.42 6.28
C SER A 55 -0.54 12.30 5.82
N TYR A 56 -1.05 11.08 5.62
CA TYR A 56 -2.42 10.81 5.16
C TYR A 56 -3.34 10.27 6.25
N GLY A 57 -2.78 9.67 7.31
CA GLY A 57 -3.55 9.16 8.44
C GLY A 57 -2.67 8.74 9.61
N GLU A 58 -3.29 8.62 10.78
CA GLU A 58 -2.61 8.10 11.97
C GLU A 58 -2.46 6.59 11.88
N ILE A 59 -1.24 6.11 12.10
CA ILE A 59 -0.95 4.69 12.18
C ILE A 59 0.18 4.46 13.16
N SER A 60 0.10 3.34 13.88
CA SER A 60 1.20 2.87 14.72
C SER A 60 1.29 1.36 14.61
N GLY A 61 2.51 0.85 14.65
CA GLY A 61 2.77 -0.57 14.44
C GLY A 61 4.25 -0.86 14.44
N LYS A 62 4.59 -2.11 14.79
CA LYS A 62 5.95 -2.66 14.70
C LYS A 62 5.94 -3.95 13.86
N GLY A 63 5.13 -3.97 12.79
CA GLY A 63 4.89 -5.18 12.01
C GLY A 63 3.51 -5.21 11.36
N GLU A 64 2.82 -6.35 11.45
CA GLU A 64 1.45 -6.49 10.95
C GLU A 64 0.50 -5.56 11.73
N VAL A 65 -0.36 -4.86 11.01
CA VAL A 65 -1.36 -3.94 11.56
C VAL A 65 -2.73 -4.31 11.06
N THR A 66 -3.75 -4.10 11.88
CA THR A 66 -5.14 -4.30 11.49
C THR A 66 -5.51 -3.27 10.43
N PHE A 67 -6.01 -3.72 9.27
CA PHE A 67 -6.51 -2.82 8.24
C PHE A 67 -7.94 -2.37 8.59
N THR A 68 -8.07 -1.17 9.14
CA THR A 68 -9.36 -0.58 9.55
C THR A 68 -9.93 0.35 8.47
N ASP A 69 -11.16 0.82 8.65
CA ASP A 69 -11.79 1.79 7.74
C ASP A 69 -11.05 3.13 7.71
N GLU A 70 -10.45 3.56 8.82
CA GLU A 70 -9.63 4.77 8.87
C GLU A 70 -8.36 4.64 8.03
N ILE A 71 -7.68 3.49 8.10
CA ILE A 71 -6.53 3.19 7.24
C ILE A 71 -6.95 3.11 5.78
N LYS A 72 -8.13 2.52 5.51
CA LYS A 72 -8.69 2.47 4.15
C LYS A 72 -8.90 3.87 3.56
N GLU A 73 -9.50 4.78 4.31
CA GLU A 73 -9.71 6.16 3.89
C GLU A 73 -8.37 6.90 3.71
N ALA A 74 -7.39 6.70 4.59
CA ALA A 74 -6.06 7.26 4.47
C ALA A 74 -5.31 6.75 3.21
N VAL A 75 -5.42 5.46 2.89
CA VAL A 75 -4.86 4.91 1.64
C VAL A 75 -5.55 5.54 0.43
N ASN A 76 -6.88 5.62 0.42
CA ASN A 76 -7.62 6.24 -0.69
C ASN A 76 -7.24 7.73 -0.87
N LEU A 77 -7.01 8.46 0.22
CA LEU A 77 -6.49 9.82 0.17
C LEU A 77 -5.09 9.85 -0.45
N ALA A 78 -4.20 8.96 -0.04
CA ALA A 78 -2.84 8.87 -0.57
C ALA A 78 -2.82 8.56 -2.08
N LEU A 79 -3.62 7.58 -2.53
CA LEU A 79 -3.76 7.24 -3.95
C LEU A 79 -4.21 8.46 -4.76
N LYS A 80 -5.24 9.16 -4.29
CA LYS A 80 -5.77 10.36 -4.94
C LYS A 80 -4.74 11.49 -5.02
N GLN A 81 -4.05 11.81 -3.92
CA GLN A 81 -3.05 12.89 -3.89
C GLN A 81 -1.83 12.56 -4.76
N ASN A 82 -1.46 11.28 -4.87
CA ASN A 82 -0.36 10.82 -5.71
C ASN A 82 -0.74 10.58 -7.18
N LYS A 83 -1.98 10.88 -7.57
CA LYS A 83 -2.51 10.70 -8.94
C LYS A 83 -2.47 9.24 -9.41
N VAL A 84 -2.73 8.31 -8.49
CA VAL A 84 -2.96 6.90 -8.82
C VAL A 84 -4.43 6.75 -9.17
N ASP A 85 -4.71 6.20 -10.35
CA ASP A 85 -6.07 5.97 -10.87
C ASP A 85 -6.61 4.62 -10.37
N GLU A 86 -6.61 4.44 -9.05
CA GLU A 86 -7.08 3.24 -8.36
C GLU A 86 -7.77 3.64 -7.06
N ARG A 87 -8.68 2.79 -6.57
CA ARG A 87 -9.35 2.95 -5.27
C ARG A 87 -9.57 1.60 -4.62
N ILE A 88 -9.51 1.54 -3.30
CA ILE A 88 -9.77 0.34 -2.50
C ILE A 88 -10.94 0.50 -1.54
#